data_AF-A0A948UXQ3-F1
#
_entry.id   AF-A0A948UXQ3-F1
#
_cell.length_a   1.000
_cell.length_b   1.000
_cell.length_c   1.000
_cell.angle_alpha   90.00
_cell.angle_beta   90.00
_cell.angle_gamma   90.00
#
_symmetry.space_group_name_H-M   'P 1'
#
loop_
_entity.id
_entity.type
_entity.pdbx_description
1 polymer ?
#
loop_
_entity_poly.entity_id
_entity_poly.type
_entity_poly.pdbx_seq_one_letter_code
_entity_poly.pdbx_strand_id
1 'polypeptide(L)'
;MLRTLFTLGVFALVLAAPAQANGKTDVAACKAMQATLVPRQTEITGLTERRDASAIAVEAAGEAWEDVEIHRLISDAHAAAADSAKAAYTSARQQLARDELALQATVKQFNTDVSVFNARCSTKG
;
A
#
# COMPACT_ATOMS: atom_id res chain seq x y z
N MET A 1 42.69 -8.15 -49.16
CA MET A 1 42.71 -8.03 -47.68
C MET A 1 41.26 -8.14 -47.22
N LEU A 2 40.69 -9.35 -47.18
CA LEU A 2 40.66 -10.28 -46.06
C LEU A 2 39.94 -9.72 -44.82
N ARG A 3 38.68 -10.20 -44.67
CA ARG A 3 37.89 -10.44 -43.45
C ARG A 3 37.50 -9.18 -42.64
N THR A 4 36.22 -8.94 -42.34
CA THR A 4 35.27 -9.89 -41.78
C THR A 4 33.82 -9.53 -42.16
N LEU A 5 33.10 -10.54 -42.65
CA LEU A 5 31.64 -10.60 -42.70
C LEU A 5 31.06 -10.52 -41.29
N PHE A 6 29.93 -9.84 -41.11
CA PHE A 6 28.83 -10.37 -40.29
C PHE A 6 27.49 -9.91 -40.84
N THR A 7 26.92 -10.80 -41.65
CA THR A 7 25.50 -10.95 -41.97
C THR A 7 24.69 -11.23 -40.70
N LEU A 8 23.36 -11.10 -40.84
CA LEU A 8 22.28 -11.53 -39.92
C LEU A 8 21.88 -10.49 -38.87
N GLY A 9 20.60 -10.14 -38.70
CA GLY A 9 19.39 -10.74 -39.23
C GLY A 9 18.21 -10.10 -38.50
N VAL A 10 17.12 -9.90 -39.22
CA VAL A 10 15.81 -9.55 -38.67
C VAL A 10 15.45 -10.54 -37.57
N PHE A 11 15.32 -10.07 -36.35
CA PHE A 11 14.55 -10.75 -35.31
C PHE A 11 13.66 -9.71 -34.64
N ALA A 12 12.48 -9.53 -35.23
CA ALA A 12 11.32 -9.07 -34.51
C ALA A 12 11.05 -10.11 -33.41
N LEU A 13 11.59 -9.87 -32.21
CA LEU A 13 11.10 -10.51 -31.00
C LEU A 13 9.73 -9.91 -30.69
N VAL A 14 8.73 -10.42 -31.42
CA VAL A 14 7.41 -10.60 -30.84
C VAL A 14 7.66 -11.48 -29.64
N LEU A 15 7.72 -10.87 -28.45
CA LEU A 15 7.54 -11.60 -27.21
C LEU A 15 6.14 -12.20 -27.28
N ALA A 16 6.06 -13.40 -27.85
CA ALA A 16 5.02 -14.34 -27.53
C ALA A 16 5.17 -14.57 -26.03
N ALA A 17 4.52 -13.72 -25.23
CA ALA A 17 4.07 -14.13 -23.93
C ALA A 17 3.45 -15.51 -24.14
N PRO A 18 3.79 -16.53 -23.33
CA PRO A 18 3.02 -17.75 -23.38
C PRO A 18 1.59 -17.30 -23.13
N ALA A 19 0.77 -17.36 -24.19
CA ALA A 19 -0.65 -17.50 -24.04
C ALA A 19 -0.77 -18.81 -23.27
N GLN A 20 -0.79 -18.69 -21.93
CA GLN A 20 -1.23 -19.76 -21.08
C GLN A 20 -2.68 -19.93 -21.47
N ALA A 21 -2.88 -20.77 -22.48
CA ALA A 21 -4.13 -21.41 -22.78
C ALA A 21 -4.44 -22.25 -21.54
N ASN A 22 -4.97 -21.59 -20.51
CA ASN A 22 -5.66 -22.21 -19.40
C ASN A 22 -6.94 -22.79 -20.00
N GLY A 23 -6.77 -23.91 -20.68
CA GLY A 23 -7.86 -24.73 -21.16
C GLY A 23 -8.70 -25.10 -19.97
N LYS A 24 -9.95 -24.61 -19.97
CA LYS A 24 -10.97 -24.78 -18.93
C LYS A 24 -10.60 -24.05 -17.64
N THR A 25 -11.45 -23.11 -17.26
CA THR A 25 -11.50 -22.51 -15.93
C THR A 25 -11.24 -23.59 -14.88
N ASP A 26 -10.09 -23.55 -14.21
CA ASP A 26 -9.86 -24.41 -13.05
C ASP A 26 -10.74 -23.87 -11.92
N VAL A 27 -11.98 -24.37 -11.89
CA VAL A 27 -13.02 -23.92 -10.96
C VAL A 27 -12.54 -24.09 -9.51
N ALA A 28 -11.71 -25.09 -9.22
CA ALA A 28 -11.14 -25.29 -7.89
C ALA A 28 -10.14 -24.18 -7.54
N ALA A 29 -9.22 -23.85 -8.46
CA ALA A 29 -8.31 -22.71 -8.27
C ALA A 29 -9.06 -21.38 -8.17
N CYS A 30 -10.09 -21.16 -8.98
CA CYS A 30 -10.91 -19.95 -8.93
C CYS A 30 -11.69 -19.82 -7.61
N LYS A 31 -12.25 -20.92 -7.09
CA LYS A 31 -12.88 -20.93 -5.77
C LYS A 31 -11.87 -20.65 -4.65
N ALA A 32 -10.66 -21.22 -4.74
CA ALA A 32 -9.60 -20.95 -3.77
C ALA A 32 -9.18 -19.47 -3.77
N MET A 33 -9.02 -18.86 -4.95
CA MET A 33 -8.71 -17.43 -5.06
C MET A 33 -9.86 -16.55 -4.54
N GLN A 34 -11.11 -16.87 -4.89
CA GLN A 34 -12.27 -16.13 -4.39
C GLN A 34 -12.37 -16.18 -2.86
N ALA A 35 -12.06 -17.34 -2.26
CA ALA A 35 -12.09 -17.52 -0.81
C ALA A 35 -11.07 -16.62 -0.07
N THR A 36 -10.00 -16.17 -0.73
CA THR A 36 -9.03 -15.24 -0.13
C THR A 36 -9.43 -13.77 -0.25
N LEU A 37 -10.33 -13.40 -1.17
CA LEU A 37 -10.69 -11.99 -1.39
C LEU A 37 -11.49 -11.40 -0.23
N VAL A 38 -12.46 -12.13 0.32
CA VAL A 38 -13.28 -11.64 1.44
C VAL A 38 -12.44 -11.38 2.70
N PRO A 39 -11.58 -12.31 3.16
CA PRO A 39 -10.68 -12.04 4.28
C PRO A 39 -9.77 -10.82 4.05
N ARG A 40 -9.25 -10.64 2.83
CA ARG A 40 -8.43 -9.46 2.47
C ARG A 40 -9.22 -8.16 2.54
N GLN A 41 -10.49 -8.19 2.15
CA GLN A 41 -11.34 -7.01 2.26
C GLN A 41 -11.62 -6.65 3.72
N THR A 42 -11.84 -7.64 4.59
CA THR A 42 -11.93 -7.41 6.04
C THR A 42 -10.63 -6.84 6.62
N GLU A 43 -9.48 -7.33 6.18
CA GLU A 43 -8.16 -6.79 6.58
C GLU A 43 -8.02 -5.31 6.17
N ILE A 44 -8.43 -4.95 4.95
CA ILE A 44 -8.45 -3.56 4.48
C ILE A 44 -9.35 -2.69 5.36
N THR A 45 -10.55 -3.16 5.70
CA THR A 45 -11.45 -2.42 6.61
C THR A 45 -10.78 -2.13 7.96
N GLY A 46 -10.17 -3.15 8.57
CA GLY A 46 -9.45 -2.96 9.84
C GLY A 46 -8.24 -2.04 9.73
N LEU A 47 -7.52 -2.06 8.60
CA LEU A 47 -6.44 -1.11 8.32
C LEU A 47 -6.96 0.33 8.17
N THR A 48 -8.09 0.53 7.52
CA THR A 48 -8.75 1.83 7.40
C THR A 48 -9.15 2.37 8.77
N GLU A 49 -9.81 1.56 9.60
CA GLU A 49 -10.19 1.95 10.96
C GLU A 49 -8.98 2.35 11.81
N ARG A 50 -7.89 1.59 11.73
CA ARG A 50 -6.63 1.94 12.42
C ARG A 50 -6.04 3.25 11.91
N ARG A 51 -6.00 3.44 10.59
CA ARG A 51 -5.50 4.68 9.97
C ARG A 51 -6.32 5.88 10.44
N ASP A 52 -7.65 5.74 10.50
CA ASP A 52 -8.54 6.83 10.92
C ASP A 52 -8.40 7.14 12.41
N ALA A 53 -8.24 6.12 13.25
CA ALA A 53 -7.90 6.31 14.66
C ALA A 53 -6.55 7.05 14.83
N SER A 54 -5.54 6.68 14.06
CA SER A 54 -4.24 7.37 14.06
C SER A 54 -4.35 8.81 13.54
N ALA A 55 -5.23 9.09 12.59
CA ALA A 55 -5.48 10.46 12.11
C ALA A 55 -6.10 11.33 13.22
N ILE A 56 -7.11 10.80 13.92
CA ILE A 56 -7.71 11.49 15.07
C ILE A 56 -6.66 11.76 16.16
N ALA A 57 -5.78 10.80 16.42
CA ALA A 57 -4.71 10.97 17.41
C ALA A 57 -3.68 12.05 17.01
N VAL A 58 -3.40 12.19 15.71
CA VAL A 58 -2.53 13.26 15.19
C VAL A 58 -3.15 14.63 15.43
N GLU A 59 -4.45 14.80 15.14
CA GLU A 59 -5.16 16.06 15.37
C GLU A 59 -5.15 16.42 16.87
N ALA A 60 -5.56 15.48 17.73
CA ALA A 60 -5.59 15.70 19.18
C ALA A 60 -4.20 16.04 19.77
N ALA A 61 -3.14 15.37 19.29
CA ALA A 61 -1.77 15.67 19.73
C ALA A 61 -1.26 17.00 19.16
N GLY A 62 -1.72 17.39 17.96
CA GLY A 62 -1.43 18.68 17.35
C GLY A 62 -2.03 19.82 18.15
N GLU A 63 -3.33 19.76 18.45
CA GLU A 63 -4.03 20.72 19.30
C GLU A 63 -3.34 20.87 20.67
N ALA A 64 -3.01 19.74 21.32
CA ALA A 64 -2.33 19.76 22.62
C ALA A 64 -0.93 20.39 22.55
N TRP A 65 -0.20 20.23 21.44
CA TRP A 65 1.10 20.88 21.24
C TRP A 65 0.93 22.38 20.99
N GLU A 66 -0.02 22.78 20.14
CA GLU A 66 -0.29 24.20 19.85
C GLU A 66 -0.66 24.98 21.11
N ASP A 67 -1.49 24.41 21.98
CA ASP A 67 -1.91 25.01 23.26
C ASP A 67 -0.74 25.32 24.22
N VAL A 68 0.29 24.48 24.24
CA VAL A 68 1.47 24.70 25.08
C VAL A 68 2.56 25.51 24.38
N GLU A 69 2.65 25.42 23.05
CA GLU A 69 3.65 26.13 22.25
C GLU A 69 3.45 27.65 22.33
N ILE A 70 2.20 28.13 22.39
CA ILE A 70 1.91 29.57 22.55
C ILE A 70 2.50 30.16 23.85
N HIS A 71 2.74 29.32 24.87
CA HIS A 71 3.29 29.71 26.16
C HIS A 71 4.80 29.49 26.27
N ARG A 72 5.46 28.97 25.22
CA ARG A 72 6.86 28.50 25.26
C ARG A 72 7.85 29.52 25.82
N LEU A 73 7.66 30.80 25.54
CA LEU A 73 8.60 31.87 25.92
C LEU A 73 8.39 32.41 27.34
N ILE A 74 7.41 31.90 28.09
CA ILE A 74 7.11 32.36 29.46
C ILE A 74 8.17 31.87 30.45
N SER A 75 8.58 30.60 30.35
CA SER A 75 9.63 30.03 31.22
C SER A 75 10.17 28.72 30.66
N ASP A 76 11.31 28.27 31.19
CA ASP A 76 11.91 26.98 30.84
C ASP A 76 10.95 25.79 31.04
N ALA A 77 10.05 25.87 32.03
CA ALA A 77 9.05 24.84 32.26
C ALA A 77 8.01 24.77 31.11
N HIS A 78 7.58 25.91 30.58
CA HIS A 78 6.69 25.95 29.41
C HIS A 78 7.41 25.45 28.16
N ALA A 79 8.69 25.78 27.99
CA ALA A 79 9.50 25.26 26.89
C ALA A 79 9.62 23.72 26.93
N ALA A 80 9.87 23.15 28.11
CA ALA A 80 9.93 21.71 28.30
C ALA A 80 8.58 21.03 28.02
N ALA A 81 7.46 21.63 28.44
CA ALA A 81 6.12 21.13 28.13
C ALA A 81 5.85 21.12 26.62
N ALA A 82 6.22 22.21 25.92
CA ALA A 82 6.09 22.30 24.48
C ALA A 82 6.93 21.26 23.73
N ASP A 83 8.18 21.04 24.15
CA ASP A 83 9.04 20.02 23.55
C ASP A 83 8.48 18.59 23.78
N SER A 84 7.93 18.32 24.96
CA SER A 84 7.26 17.05 25.26
C SER A 84 6.01 16.83 24.40
N ALA A 85 5.14 17.84 24.28
CA ALA A 85 3.94 17.75 23.45
C ALA A 85 4.29 17.59 21.96
N LYS A 86 5.31 18.30 21.48
CA LYS A 86 5.83 18.15 20.11
C LYS A 86 6.35 16.75 19.83
N ALA A 87 7.02 16.12 20.81
CA ALA A 87 7.47 14.73 20.68
C ALA A 87 6.28 13.77 20.54
N ALA A 88 5.22 13.96 21.34
CA ALA A 88 3.99 13.18 21.23
C ALA A 88 3.32 13.36 19.86
N TYR A 89 3.17 14.60 19.40
CA TYR A 89 2.63 14.91 18.07
C TYR A 89 3.45 14.26 16.95
N THR A 90 4.78 14.36 17.01
CA THR A 90 5.67 13.73 16.04
C THR A 90 5.53 12.21 16.03
N SER A 91 5.42 11.58 17.20
CA SER A 91 5.17 10.14 17.32
C SER A 91 3.83 9.73 16.71
N ALA A 92 2.76 10.49 16.96
CA ALA A 92 1.45 10.24 16.37
C ALA A 92 1.50 10.32 14.84
N ARG A 93 2.20 11.32 14.28
CA ARG A 93 2.38 11.46 12.82
C ARG A 93 3.13 10.29 12.21
N GLN A 94 4.17 9.80 12.89
CA GLN A 94 4.89 8.61 12.43
C GLN A 94 4.01 7.37 12.45
N GLN A 95 3.13 7.23 13.45
CA GLN A 95 2.19 6.11 13.50
C GLN A 95 1.18 6.20 12.36
N LEU A 96 0.58 7.36 12.12
CA LEU A 96 -0.32 7.58 10.98
C LEU A 96 0.36 7.20 9.65
N ALA A 97 1.60 7.64 9.44
CA ALA A 97 2.34 7.30 8.23
C ALA A 97 2.57 5.79 8.07
N ARG A 98 2.85 5.07 9.16
CA ARG A 98 2.98 3.60 9.13
C ARG A 98 1.66 2.93 8.76
N ASP A 99 0.55 3.36 9.34
CA ASP A 99 -0.77 2.79 9.06
C ASP A 99 -1.23 3.08 7.62
N GLU A 100 -0.94 4.28 7.09
CA GLU A 100 -1.21 4.64 5.70
C GLU A 100 -0.39 3.79 4.72
N LEU A 101 0.90 3.58 4.99
CA LEU A 101 1.75 2.72 4.16
C LEU A 101 1.26 1.26 4.19
N ALA A 102 0.87 0.75 5.36
CA ALA A 102 0.32 -0.59 5.48
C ALA A 102 -0.99 -0.73 4.69
N LEU A 103 -1.91 0.23 4.82
CA LEU A 103 -3.16 0.25 4.06
C LEU A 103 -2.91 0.29 2.54
N GLN A 104 -2.04 1.19 2.07
CA GLN A 104 -1.72 1.31 0.65
C GLN A 104 -1.10 0.02 0.08
N ALA A 105 -0.17 -0.60 0.81
CA ALA A 105 0.44 -1.86 0.41
C ALA A 105 -0.61 -2.97 0.28
N THR A 106 -1.50 -3.11 1.27
CA THR A 106 -2.55 -4.14 1.26
C THR A 106 -3.57 -3.90 0.15
N VAL A 107 -4.03 -2.66 -0.05
CA VAL A 107 -4.96 -2.31 -1.14
C VAL A 107 -4.35 -2.58 -2.51
N LYS A 108 -3.06 -2.25 -2.71
CA LYS A 108 -2.34 -2.54 -3.96
C LYS A 108 -2.27 -4.04 -4.23
N GLN A 109 -1.97 -4.84 -3.21
CA GLN A 109 -1.94 -6.29 -3.35
C GLN A 109 -3.34 -6.84 -3.66
N PHE A 110 -4.36 -6.39 -2.94
CA PHE A 110 -5.74 -6.80 -3.19
C PHE A 110 -6.21 -6.49 -4.61
N ASN A 111 -5.91 -5.29 -5.13
CA ASN A 111 -6.23 -4.93 -6.52
C ASN A 111 -5.50 -5.82 -7.53
N THR A 112 -4.26 -6.23 -7.21
CA THR A 112 -3.52 -7.19 -8.02
C THR A 112 -4.19 -8.56 -7.99
N ASP A 113 -4.58 -9.06 -6.82
CA ASP A 113 -5.25 -10.35 -6.64
C ASP A 113 -6.59 -10.39 -7.39
N VAL A 114 -7.37 -9.31 -7.32
CA VAL A 114 -8.62 -9.14 -8.07
C VAL A 114 -8.37 -9.13 -9.58
N SER A 115 -7.32 -8.45 -10.04
CA SER A 115 -6.95 -8.43 -11.47
C SER A 115 -6.59 -9.83 -11.98
N VAL A 116 -5.78 -10.58 -11.22
CA VAL A 116 -5.42 -11.97 -11.55
C VAL A 116 -6.65 -12.87 -11.52
N PHE A 117 -7.53 -12.71 -10.53
CA PHE A 117 -8.79 -13.44 -10.47
C PHE A 117 -9.65 -13.15 -11.70
N ASN A 118 -9.84 -11.88 -12.06
CA ASN A 118 -10.62 -11.50 -13.22
C ASN A 118 -10.01 -12.04 -14.52
N ALA A 119 -8.69 -11.99 -14.69
CA ALA A 119 -8.03 -12.52 -15.89
C ALA A 119 -8.14 -14.04 -16.02
N ARG A 120 -8.11 -14.78 -14.89
CA ARG A 120 -8.09 -16.25 -14.87
C ARG A 120 -9.47 -16.90 -14.77
N CYS A 121 -10.40 -16.24 -14.09
CA CYS A 121 -11.66 -16.82 -13.64
C CYS A 121 -12.90 -16.11 -14.19
N SER A 122 -12.76 -14.88 -14.71
CA SER A 122 -13.85 -14.25 -15.45
C SER A 122 -13.96 -14.89 -16.83
N THR A 123 -15.03 -15.63 -17.08
CA THR A 123 -15.43 -15.98 -18.43
C THR A 123 -15.95 -14.70 -19.09
N LYS A 124 -15.18 -14.11 -20.02
CA LYS A 124 -15.84 -13.43 -21.14
C LYS A 124 -16.57 -14.52 -21.92
N GLY A 125 -17.83 -14.74 -21.56
CA GLY A 125 -18.83 -15.48 -22.32
C GLY A 125 -19.93 -14.51 -22.68
#